data_AF-A0A2W5YXW9-F1
#
_entry.id   AF-A0A2W5YXW9-F1
#
_cell.length_a   1.000
_cell.length_b   1.000
_cell.length_c   1.000
_cell.angle_alpha   90.00
_cell.angle_beta   90.00
_cell.angle_gamma   90.00
#
_symmetry.space_group_name_H-M   'P 1'
#
loop_
_entity.id
_entity.type
_entity.pdbx_description
1 polymer ?
#
loop_
_entity_poly.entity_id
_entity_poly.type
_entity_poly.pdbx_seq_one_letter_code
_entity_poly.pdbx_strand_id
1 'polypeptide(L)'
;TTCLDTNLAGGGLWHKRAALLATLYFLRRGETAQTHRLVEAMVKEEHDLLQKAVGWMVREMGKVDAGLLEHFLREHAPRMPRTMLRYAIERLPEDQRRQHLSARRVAAAVRASTA
;
A
#
# COMPACT_ATOMS: atom_id res chain seq x y z
N THR A 1 -1.47 -22.04 -0.32
CA THR A 1 -1.03 -21.04 0.66
C THR A 1 0.45 -20.87 0.53
N THR A 2 0.92 -19.71 0.06
CA THR A 2 2.36 -19.45 -0.12
C THR A 2 2.98 -19.22 1.26
N CYS A 3 4.27 -19.51 1.47
CA CYS A 3 4.97 -19.26 2.75
C CYS A 3 4.83 -17.81 3.27
N LEU A 4 4.61 -16.85 2.35
CA LEU A 4 4.33 -15.46 2.66
C LEU A 4 2.96 -15.24 3.31
N ASP A 5 1.95 -16.02 2.94
CA ASP A 5 0.60 -15.94 3.51
C ASP A 5 0.60 -16.42 4.98
N THR A 6 1.40 -17.42 5.30
CA THR A 6 1.54 -17.95 6.68
C THR A 6 2.15 -16.90 7.62
N ASN A 7 3.10 -16.10 7.13
CA ASN A 7 3.70 -15.01 7.90
C ASN A 7 2.74 -13.84 8.18
N LEU A 8 1.68 -13.68 7.37
CA LEU A 8 0.64 -12.67 7.60
C LEU A 8 -0.30 -13.03 8.74
N ALA A 9 -0.68 -14.31 8.82
CA ALA A 9 -1.74 -14.77 9.72
C ALA A 9 -1.27 -15.02 11.16
N GLY A 10 0.02 -15.35 11.38
CA GLY A 10 0.56 -15.67 12.71
C GLY A 10 1.80 -14.89 13.14
N GLY A 11 2.36 -14.05 12.25
CA GLY A 11 3.62 -13.35 12.49
C GLY A 11 3.43 -11.94 13.07
N GLY A 12 4.23 -11.59 14.08
CA GLY A 12 4.33 -10.22 14.59
C GLY A 12 4.87 -9.22 13.56
N LEU A 13 5.03 -7.96 13.97
CA LEU A 13 5.51 -6.82 13.16
C LEU A 13 6.61 -7.19 12.15
N TRP A 14 7.68 -7.85 12.63
CA TRP A 14 8.86 -8.13 11.83
C TRP A 14 8.63 -9.20 10.75
N HIS A 15 7.77 -10.18 11.02
CA HIS A 15 7.41 -11.21 10.04
C HIS A 15 6.59 -10.62 8.90
N LYS A 16 5.60 -9.78 9.21
CA LYS A 16 4.83 -9.03 8.22
C LYS A 16 5.72 -8.16 7.33
N ARG A 17 6.66 -7.43 7.96
CA ARG A 17 7.61 -6.57 7.24
C ARG A 17 8.56 -7.38 6.35
N ALA A 18 9.10 -8.49 6.86
CA ALA A 18 9.97 -9.37 6.09
C ALA A 18 9.22 -9.99 4.90
N ALA A 19 7.98 -10.43 5.09
CA ALA A 19 7.14 -10.96 4.02
C ALA A 19 6.92 -9.92 2.90
N LEU A 20 6.59 -8.68 3.25
CA LEU A 20 6.48 -7.59 2.27
C LEU A 20 7.79 -7.37 1.51
N LEU A 21 8.91 -7.20 2.23
CA LEU A 21 10.21 -6.92 1.60
C LEU A 21 10.70 -8.07 0.73
N ALA A 22 10.41 -9.32 1.09
CA ALA A 22 10.73 -10.48 0.27
C ALA A 22 10.05 -10.43 -1.11
N THR A 23 8.87 -9.80 -1.22
CA THR A 23 8.19 -9.65 -2.53
C THR A 23 8.89 -8.69 -3.49
N LEU A 24 9.87 -7.91 -3.03
CA LEU A 24 10.72 -7.11 -3.93
C LEU A 24 11.47 -7.98 -4.93
N TYR A 25 11.77 -9.24 -4.59
CA TYR A 25 12.34 -10.21 -5.52
C TYR A 25 11.46 -10.42 -6.77
N PHE A 26 10.15 -10.58 -6.58
CA PHE A 26 9.18 -10.77 -7.67
C PHE A 26 9.02 -9.50 -8.50
N LEU A 27 8.95 -8.33 -7.85
CA LEU A 27 8.86 -7.05 -8.56
C LEU A 27 10.04 -6.81 -9.50
N ARG A 28 11.27 -7.18 -9.08
CA ARG A 28 12.46 -7.07 -9.93
C ARG A 28 12.41 -7.97 -11.16
N ARG A 29 11.56 -9.00 -11.15
CA ARG A 29 11.29 -9.90 -12.29
C ARG A 29 10.07 -9.47 -13.11
N GLY A 30 9.44 -8.34 -12.77
CA GLY A 30 8.22 -7.87 -13.41
C GLY A 30 6.94 -8.53 -12.89
N GLU A 31 7.02 -9.34 -11.83
CA GLU A 31 5.89 -10.09 -11.28
C GLU A 31 5.26 -9.31 -10.11
N THR A 32 4.02 -8.84 -10.25
CA THR A 32 3.35 -7.96 -9.26
C THR A 32 2.36 -8.68 -8.34
N ALA A 33 1.89 -9.86 -8.72
CA ALA A 33 0.77 -10.54 -8.07
C ALA A 33 0.96 -10.79 -6.56
N GLN A 34 2.17 -11.23 -6.16
CA GLN A 34 2.46 -11.50 -4.75
C GLN A 34 2.47 -10.21 -3.92
N THR A 35 3.12 -9.16 -4.43
CA THR A 35 3.15 -7.86 -3.77
C THR A 35 1.75 -7.29 -3.63
N HIS A 36 0.98 -7.27 -4.71
CA HIS A 36 -0.39 -6.76 -4.74
C HIS A 36 -1.24 -7.38 -3.63
N ARG A 37 -1.24 -8.72 -3.56
CA ARG A 37 -1.99 -9.46 -2.55
C ARG A 37 -1.61 -9.09 -1.12
N LEU A 38 -0.31 -8.96 -0.84
CA LEU A 38 0.17 -8.60 0.51
C LEU A 38 -0.17 -7.15 0.88
N VAL A 39 0.03 -6.20 -0.04
CA VAL A 39 -0.25 -4.78 0.24
C VAL A 39 -1.75 -4.54 0.43
N GLU A 40 -2.59 -5.21 -0.36
CA GLU A 40 -4.05 -5.16 -0.26
C GLU A 40 -4.53 -5.67 1.12
N ALA A 41 -3.99 -6.79 1.58
CA ALA A 41 -4.29 -7.34 2.90
C ALA A 41 -3.89 -6.41 4.06
N MET A 42 -2.92 -5.50 3.85
CA MET A 42 -2.39 -4.59 4.88
C MET A 42 -2.80 -3.13 4.72
N VAL A 43 -3.78 -2.81 3.86
CA VAL A 43 -4.22 -1.41 3.60
C VAL A 43 -4.62 -0.64 4.86
N LYS A 44 -5.13 -1.35 5.88
CA LYS A 44 -5.61 -0.76 7.16
C LYS A 44 -4.60 -0.87 8.31
N GLU A 45 -3.35 -1.26 8.05
CA GLU A 45 -2.35 -1.47 9.09
C GLU A 45 -2.03 -0.16 9.84
N GLU A 46 -2.08 -0.21 11.17
CA GLU A 46 -1.96 0.98 12.04
C GLU A 46 -0.50 1.24 12.44
N HIS A 47 0.34 0.20 12.41
CA HIS A 47 1.73 0.32 12.83
C HIS A 47 2.56 1.13 11.82
N ASP A 48 3.15 2.24 12.26
CA ASP A 48 3.87 3.21 11.40
C ASP A 48 4.96 2.55 10.54
N LEU A 49 5.77 1.66 11.12
CA LEU A 49 6.81 0.94 10.37
C LEU A 49 6.24 0.07 9.24
N LEU A 50 5.07 -0.56 9.42
CA LEU A 50 4.43 -1.34 8.36
C LEU A 50 3.77 -0.42 7.34
N GLN A 51 3.18 0.70 7.74
CA GLN A 51 2.65 1.70 6.81
C GLN A 51 3.72 2.18 5.83
N LYS A 52 4.94 2.44 6.32
CA LYS A 52 6.09 2.80 5.49
C LYS A 52 6.50 1.66 4.54
N ALA A 53 6.48 0.41 5.04
CA ALA A 53 6.81 -0.75 4.21
C ALA A 53 5.78 -0.96 3.09
N VAL A 54 4.48 -0.95 3.42
CA VAL A 54 3.38 -1.11 2.47
C VAL A 54 3.42 0.02 1.44
N GLY A 55 3.54 1.28 1.88
CA GLY A 55 3.64 2.42 0.97
C GLY A 55 4.85 2.33 0.03
N TRP A 56 5.99 1.85 0.52
CA TRP A 56 7.14 1.58 -0.33
C TRP A 56 6.85 0.47 -1.36
N MET A 57 6.27 -0.65 -0.93
CA MET A 57 5.98 -1.77 -1.84
C MET A 57 4.94 -1.40 -2.91
N VAL A 58 3.92 -0.62 -2.58
CA VAL A 58 2.95 -0.08 -3.56
C VAL A 58 3.67 0.79 -4.60
N ARG A 59 4.59 1.64 -4.17
CA ARG A 59 5.41 2.45 -5.08
C ARG A 59 6.27 1.59 -6.00
N GLU A 60 6.96 0.58 -5.47
CA GLU A 60 7.80 -0.30 -6.30
C GLU A 60 6.96 -1.10 -7.30
N MET A 61 5.79 -1.59 -6.88
CA MET A 61 4.81 -2.23 -7.76
C MET A 61 4.38 -1.30 -8.89
N GLY A 62 4.13 -0.02 -8.59
CA GLY A 62 3.75 0.98 -9.58
C GLY A 62 4.84 1.37 -10.58
N LYS A 63 6.11 1.12 -10.26
CA LYS A 63 7.20 1.27 -11.25
C LYS A 63 7.18 0.16 -12.28
N VAL A 64 6.69 -1.02 -11.90
CA VAL A 64 6.56 -2.18 -12.79
C VAL A 64 5.29 -2.04 -13.64
N ASP A 65 4.17 -1.65 -13.00
CA ASP A 65 2.88 -1.49 -13.65
C ASP A 65 2.17 -0.22 -13.14
N ALA A 66 2.19 0.83 -13.97
CA ALA A 66 1.58 2.11 -13.64
C ALA A 66 0.04 2.03 -13.60
N GLY A 67 -0.58 1.18 -14.43
CA GLY A 67 -2.03 1.00 -14.45
C GLY A 67 -2.52 0.33 -13.17
N LEU A 68 -1.76 -0.65 -12.67
CA LEU A 68 -2.03 -1.30 -11.40
C LEU A 68 -1.92 -0.33 -10.23
N LEU A 69 -0.93 0.57 -10.22
CA LEU A 69 -0.81 1.62 -9.20
C LEU A 69 -2.02 2.55 -9.21
N GLU A 70 -2.44 3.01 -10.39
CA GLU A 70 -3.58 3.90 -10.51
C GLU A 70 -4.85 3.25 -10.00
N HIS A 71 -5.10 1.99 -10.40
CA HIS A 71 -6.24 1.21 -9.92
C HIS A 71 -6.21 1.06 -8.39
N PHE A 72 -5.06 0.65 -7.83
CA PHE A 72 -4.87 0.48 -6.40
C PHE A 72 -5.12 1.78 -5.62
N LEU A 73 -4.58 2.91 -6.08
CA LEU A 73 -4.77 4.21 -5.43
C LEU A 73 -6.23 4.67 -5.52
N ARG A 74 -6.89 4.45 -6.65
CA ARG A 74 -8.32 4.79 -6.82
C ARG A 74 -9.19 4.05 -5.81
N GLU A 75 -8.92 2.77 -5.57
CA GLU A 75 -9.71 1.93 -4.69
C GLU A 75 -9.37 2.12 -3.19
N HIS A 76 -8.08 2.23 -2.86
CA HIS A 76 -7.62 2.12 -1.48
C HIS A 76 -7.17 3.45 -0.86
N ALA A 77 -6.70 4.43 -1.65
CA ALA A 77 -6.20 5.70 -1.11
C ALA A 77 -7.16 6.41 -0.13
N PRO A 78 -8.50 6.38 -0.32
CA PRO A 78 -9.44 6.97 0.63
C PRO A 78 -9.40 6.35 2.02
N ARG A 79 -8.99 5.08 2.14
CA ARG A 79 -8.98 4.29 3.39
C ARG A 79 -7.57 4.12 3.97
N MET A 80 -6.52 4.40 3.19
CA MET A 80 -5.14 4.26 3.65
C MET A 80 -4.77 5.25 4.77
N PRO A 81 -3.91 4.84 5.72
CA PRO A 81 -3.23 5.76 6.62
C PRO A 81 -2.44 6.82 5.85
N ARG A 82 -2.35 8.03 6.42
CA ARG A 82 -1.68 9.17 5.78
C ARG A 82 -0.22 8.87 5.44
N THR A 83 0.51 8.20 6.35
CA THR A 83 1.91 7.83 6.13
C THR A 83 2.03 6.87 4.95
N MET A 84 1.24 5.80 4.93
CA MET A 84 1.23 4.82 3.86
C MET A 84 0.96 5.47 2.49
N LEU A 85 -0.08 6.31 2.40
CA LEU A 85 -0.43 7.00 1.16
C LEU A 85 0.71 7.91 0.68
N ARG A 86 1.35 8.67 1.59
CA ARG A 86 2.45 9.57 1.23
C ARG A 86 3.64 8.83 0.60
N TYR A 87 3.96 7.64 1.11
CA TYR A 87 5.04 6.81 0.56
C TYR A 87 4.67 6.22 -0.80
N ALA A 88 3.42 5.80 -0.97
CA ALA A 88 2.92 5.24 -2.23
C ALA A 88 2.97 6.27 -3.37
N ILE A 89 2.58 7.52 -3.11
CA ILE A 89 2.48 8.59 -4.12
C ILE A 89 3.75 9.43 -4.25
N GLU A 90 4.84 9.09 -3.56
CA GLU A 90 6.04 9.94 -3.47
C GLU A 90 6.61 10.34 -4.82
N ARG A 91 6.55 9.45 -5.82
CA ARG A 91 7.09 9.66 -7.17
C ARG A 91 6.08 10.20 -8.19
N LEU A 92 4.83 10.41 -7.79
CA LEU A 92 3.83 10.99 -8.69
C LEU A 92 4.05 12.51 -8.84
N PRO A 93 3.62 13.11 -9.97
CA PRO A 93 3.58 14.55 -10.12
C PRO A 93 2.84 15.23 -8.97
N GLU A 94 3.24 16.44 -8.62
CA GLU A 94 2.70 17.15 -7.45
C GLU A 94 1.17 17.28 -7.50
N ASP A 95 0.62 17.56 -8.69
CA ASP A 95 -0.82 17.72 -8.87
C ASP A 95 -1.59 16.43 -8.53
N GLN A 96 -1.11 15.28 -9.00
CA GLN A 96 -1.70 13.98 -8.69
C GLN A 96 -1.56 13.66 -7.19
N ARG A 97 -0.41 13.99 -6.59
CA ARG A 97 -0.22 13.81 -5.14
C ARG A 97 -1.24 14.59 -4.33
N ARG A 98 -1.46 15.86 -4.70
CA ARG A 98 -2.45 16.74 -4.06
C ARG A 98 -3.86 16.18 -4.24
N GLN A 99 -4.22 15.70 -5.43
CA GLN A 99 -5.52 15.09 -5.69
C GLN A 99 -5.80 13.90 -4.75
N HIS A 100 -4.86 12.94 -4.64
CA HIS A 100 -5.04 11.79 -3.75
C HIS A 100 -5.13 12.18 -2.26
N LEU A 101 -4.30 13.15 -1.82
CA LEU A 101 -4.35 13.63 -0.44
C LEU A 101 -5.66 14.35 -0.11
N SER A 102 -6.18 15.14 -1.05
CA SER A 102 -7.47 15.84 -0.93
C SER A 102 -8.64 14.85 -0.92
N ALA A 103 -8.66 13.90 -1.86
CA ALA A 103 -9.67 12.85 -1.92
C ALA A 103 -9.74 12.04 -0.61
N ARG A 104 -8.58 11.69 -0.03
CA ARG A 104 -8.53 11.02 1.28
C ARG A 104 -9.11 11.88 2.39
N ARG A 105 -8.83 13.19 2.41
CA ARG A 105 -9.39 14.12 3.41
C ARG A 105 -10.91 14.19 3.32
N VAL A 106 -11.46 14.34 2.11
CA VAL A 106 -12.91 14.35 1.88
C VAL A 106 -13.53 13.04 2.35
N ALA A 107 -12.98 11.90 1.96
CA ALA A 107 -13.47 10.60 2.39
C ALA A 107 -13.40 10.41 3.92
N ALA A 108 -12.34 10.92 4.57
CA ALA A 108 -12.23 10.88 6.02
C ALA A 108 -13.30 11.76 6.71
N ALA A 109 -13.58 12.94 6.17
CA ALA A 109 -14.62 13.84 6.70
C ALA A 109 -16.02 13.24 6.55
N VAL A 110 -16.33 12.66 5.39
CA VAL A 110 -17.63 11.98 5.15
C VAL A 110 -17.83 10.83 6.15
N ARG A 111 -16.80 10.01 6.38
CA ARG A 111 -16.88 8.92 7.36
C ARG A 111 -17.07 9.42 8.79
N ALA A 112 -16.43 10.53 9.16
CA ALA A 112 -16.59 11.13 10.49
C ALA A 112 -17.98 11.76 10.70
N SER A 113 -18.69 12.14 9.63
CA SER A 113 -20.06 12.68 9.70
C SER A 113 -21.16 11.61 9.68
N THR A 114 -20.81 10.36 9.33
CA THR A 114 -21.77 9.24 9.22
C THR A 114 -21.66 8.29 10.43
N ALA A 115 -20.76 8.57 11.37
CA ALA A 115 -20.53 7.83 12.61
C ALA A 115 -20.97 8.67 13.81
#